data_AF-A0A1G7E5Z1-F1
#
_entry.id   AF-A0A1G7E5Z1-F1
#
_cell.length_a   1.000
_cell.length_b   1.000
_cell.length_c   1.000
_cell.angle_alpha   90.00
_cell.angle_beta   90.00
_cell.angle_gamma   90.00
#
_symmetry.space_group_name_H-M   'P 1'
#
loop_
_entity.id
_entity.type
_entity.pdbx_description
1 polymer ?
#
loop_
_entity_poly.entity_id
_entity_poly.type
_entity_poly.pdbx_seq_one_letter_code
_entity_poly.pdbx_strand_id
1 'polypeptide(L)' 'MTVDQMKDVIRNRKAYCTEENFIGIGSTRKTYSRGGMVIKIHLYPIGYLQFKMKRIFTAP' A
#
# COMPACT_ATOMS: atom_id res chain seq x y z
N MET A 1 7.72 -14.30 3.00
CA MET A 1 8.34 -13.24 2.19
C MET A 1 9.60 -12.77 2.92
N THR A 2 10.74 -12.72 2.23
CA THR A 2 12.00 -12.22 2.80
C THR A 2 12.09 -10.69 2.67
N VAL A 3 13.02 -10.07 3.39
CA VAL A 3 13.25 -8.61 3.32
C VAL A 3 13.61 -8.16 1.90
N ASP A 4 14.38 -8.96 1.17
CA ASP A 4 14.79 -8.62 -0.19
C ASP A 4 13.64 -8.70 -1.19
N GLN A 5 12.73 -9.67 -1.03
CA GLN A 5 11.49 -9.75 -1.80
C GLN A 5 10.60 -8.51 -1.56
N MET A 6 10.53 -8.03 -0.31
CA MET A 6 9.77 -6.82 0.02
C MET A 6 10.40 -5.57 -0.63
N LYS A 7 11.73 -5.44 -0.58
CA LYS A 7 12.46 -4.35 -1.24
C LYS A 7 12.26 -4.37 -2.76
N ASP A 8 12.17 -5.56 -3.35
CA ASP A 8 11.87 -5.71 -4.78
C ASP A 8 10.46 -5.23 -5.12
N VAL A 9 9.44 -5.64 -4.36
CA VAL A 9 8.05 -5.17 -4.54
C VAL A 9 7.95 -3.64 -4.43
N ILE A 10 8.68 -3.03 -3.50
CA ILE A 10 8.70 -1.57 -3.32
C ILE A 10 9.34 -0.88 -4.54
N ARG A 11 10.48 -1.37 -5.04
CA ARG A 11 11.19 -0.79 -6.19
C ARG A 11 10.43 -0.99 -7.49
N ASN A 12 9.84 -2.17 -7.69
CA ASN A 12 9.21 -2.59 -8.93
C ASN A 12 7.68 -2.56 -8.86
N ARG A 13 7.10 -1.71 -7.99
CA ARG A 13 5.66 -1.69 -7.68
C ARG A 13 4.73 -1.69 -8.90
N LYS A 14 5.13 -1.06 -10.01
CA LYS A 14 4.34 -1.01 -11.26
C LYS A 14 4.17 -2.39 -11.89
N ALA A 15 5.17 -3.26 -11.80
CA ALA A 15 5.09 -4.63 -12.31
C ALA A 15 4.24 -5.53 -11.40
N TYR A 16 4.17 -5.19 -10.11
CA TYR A 16 3.40 -5.94 -9.12
C TYR A 16 1.93 -5.52 -9.04
N CYS A 17 1.61 -4.26 -9.36
CA CYS A 17 0.27 -3.68 -9.25
C CYS A 17 -0.28 -3.37 -10.64
N THR A 18 -0.94 -4.37 -11.25
CA THR A 18 -1.54 -4.28 -12.58
C THR A 18 -3.06 -4.13 -12.46
N GLU A 19 -3.73 -3.83 -13.58
CA GLU A 19 -5.19 -3.76 -13.57
C GLU A 19 -5.84 -5.13 -13.35
N GLU A 20 -5.20 -6.21 -13.83
CA GLU A 20 -5.74 -7.58 -13.69
C GLU A 20 -5.77 -8.04 -12.23
N ASN A 21 -4.88 -7.49 -11.40
CA ASN A 21 -4.76 -7.87 -10.00
C ASN A 21 -5.26 -6.78 -9.05
N PHE A 22 -5.89 -5.74 -9.58
CA PHE A 22 -6.56 -4.71 -8.80
C PHE A 22 -7.85 -5.25 -8.18
N ILE A 23 -7.99 -5.09 -6.87
CA ILE A 23 -9.17 -5.59 -6.13
C ILE A 23 -10.04 -4.48 -5.56
N GLY A 24 -9.58 -3.23 -5.56
CA GLY A 24 -10.40 -2.11 -5.11
C GLY A 24 -9.63 -0.87 -4.69
N ILE A 25 -10.36 0.25 -4.65
CA ILE A 25 -9.89 1.55 -4.21
C ILE A 25 -10.70 2.00 -2.99
N GLY A 26 -9.99 2.37 -1.93
CA GLY A 26 -10.56 3.10 -0.80
C GLY A 26 -10.18 4.58 -0.87
N SER A 27 -10.72 5.37 0.06
CA SER A 27 -10.53 6.83 0.12
C SER A 27 -9.07 7.29 0.09
N THR A 28 -8.13 6.45 0.58
CA THR A 28 -6.72 6.82 0.72
C THR A 28 -5.75 5.86 0.03
N ARG A 29 -6.23 4.71 -0.46
CA ARG A 29 -5.36 3.61 -0.94
C ARG A 29 -6.00 2.82 -2.08
N LYS A 30 -5.17 2.37 -3.02
CA LYS A 30 -5.48 1.29 -3.97
C LYS A 30 -4.98 -0.04 -3.43
N THR A 31 -5.72 -1.10 -3.68
CA THR A 31 -5.41 -2.44 -3.21
C THR A 31 -5.31 -3.41 -4.38
N TYR A 32 -4.27 -4.24 -4.35
CA TYR A 32 -3.96 -5.25 -5.35
C TYR A 32 -3.76 -6.61 -4.67
N SER A 33 -4.15 -7.71 -5.31
CA SER A 33 -4.00 -9.08 -4.81
C SER A 33 -3.20 -9.93 -5.79
N ARG A 34 -2.04 -10.43 -5.37
CA ARG A 34 -1.18 -11.24 -6.23
C ARG A 34 -0.53 -12.37 -5.44
N GLY A 35 -0.71 -13.61 -5.87
CA GLY A 35 -0.03 -14.78 -5.30
C GLY A 35 -0.26 -14.94 -3.78
N GLY A 36 -1.48 -14.68 -3.30
CA GLY A 36 -1.82 -14.74 -1.87
C GLY A 36 -1.36 -13.52 -1.05
N MET A 37 -0.75 -12.53 -1.68
CA MET A 37 -0.32 -11.28 -1.05
C MET A 37 -1.26 -10.12 -1.40
N VAL A 38 -1.52 -9.25 -0.43
CA VAL A 38 -2.26 -8.01 -0.65
C VAL A 38 -1.31 -6.81 -0.57
N ILE A 39 -1.23 -6.04 -1.66
CA ILE A 39 -0.40 -4.84 -1.77
C ILE A 39 -1.31 -3.62 -1.70
N LYS A 40 -1.02 -2.70 -0.76
CA LYS A 40 -1.78 -1.46 -0.58
C LYS A 40 -0.90 -0.24 -0.90
N ILE A 41 -1.27 0.49 -1.93
CA ILE A 41 -0.57 1.72 -2.36
C ILE A 41 -1.37 2.94 -1.97
N HIS A 42 -0.72 3.91 -1.34
CA HIS A 42 -1.32 5.20 -1.03
C HIS A 42 -1.54 6.05 -2.29
N LEU A 43 -2.76 6.57 -2.45
CA LEU A 43 -3.15 7.43 -3.58
C LEU A 43 -2.51 8.82 -3.50
N TYR A 44 -2.41 9.34 -2.28
CA TYR A 44 -1.89 10.67 -1.99
C TYR A 44 -0.72 10.57 -1.02
N PRO A 45 0.35 11.37 -1.19
CA PRO A 45 1.38 11.51 -0.16
C PRO A 45 0.78 12.03 1.17
N ILE A 46 -0.34 12.76 1.10
CA ILE A 46 -1.13 13.20 2.26
C ILE A 46 -1.66 12.02 3.09
N GLY A 47 -2.00 10.87 2.49
CA GLY A 47 -2.49 9.71 3.25
C GLY A 47 -1.41 9.13 4.18
N TYR A 48 -0.13 9.25 3.80
CA TYR A 48 1.01 8.92 4.67
C TYR A 48 1.16 9.94 5.80
N LEU A 49 0.99 11.24 5.51
CA LEU A 49 1.02 12.31 6.50
C LEU A 49 -0.15 12.24 7.49
N GLN A 50 -1.37 11.93 7.04
CA GLN A 50 -2.53 11.70 7.90
C GLN A 50 -2.39 10.44 8.76
N PHE A 51 -1.77 9.38 8.25
CA PHE A 51 -1.42 8.21 9.08
C PHE A 51 -0.40 8.58 10.16
N LYS A 52 0.62 9.40 9.84
CA LYS A 52 1.54 9.95 10.85
C LYS A 52 0.84 10.87 11.86
N MET A 53 -0.06 11.76 11.42
CA MET A 53 -0.78 12.68 12.32
C MET A 53 -1.84 11.99 13.17
N LYS A 54 -2.52 10.94 12.69
CA LYS A 54 -3.51 10.19 13.48
C LYS A 54 -2.91 9.51 14.72
N ARG A 55 -1.59 9.28 14.77
CA ARG A 55 -0.90 8.82 15.99
C ARG A 55 -0.86 9.85 17.12
N ILE A 56 -1.19 11.12 16.87
CA ILE A 56 -1.21 12.19 17.89
C ILE A 56 -2.61 12.36 18.52
N PHE A 57 -3.67 11.89 17.87
CA PHE A 57 -5.07 12.07 18.34
C PHE A 57 -5.74 10.79 18.89
N THR A 58 -4.98 9.70 19.05
CA THR A 58 -5.45 8.48 19.72
C THR A 58 -4.48 8.04 20.81
N ALA A 59 -4.17 8.93 21.75
CA ALA A 59 -3.83 8.55 23.10
C ALA A 59 -4.99 9.05 23.98
N PRO A 60 -5.62 8.20 24.81
CA PRO A 60 -6.51 8.67 25.86
C PRO A 60 -5.74 9.55 26.86
#